data_AF-W4UQQ6-F1
#
_entry.id   AF-W4UQQ6-F1
#
_cell.length_a   1.000
_cell.length_b   1.000
_cell.length_c   1.000
_cell.angle_alpha   90.00
_cell.angle_beta   90.00
_cell.angle_gamma   90.00
#
_symmetry.space_group_name_H-M   'P 1'
#
loop_
_entity.id
_entity.type
_entity.pdbx_description
1 polymer ?
#
loop_
_entity_poly.entity_id
_entity_poly.type
_entity_poly.pdbx_seq_one_letter_code
_entity_poly.pdbx_strand_id
1 'polypeptide(L)' 'MEARQLIEAKGAYSIKDYEELNELLERLKTDEAFMQETGANAGYYVTSNSGATDKVMQMINF' A
#
# COMPACT_ATOMS: atom_id res chain seq x y z
N MET A 1 8.89 -9.36 7.57
CA MET A 1 8.43 -8.17 6.83
C MET A 1 6.93 -8.15 6.87
N GLU A 2 6.37 -7.11 7.46
CA GLU A 2 4.93 -6.82 7.48
C GLU A 2 4.51 -6.21 6.14
N ALA A 3 3.19 -6.09 5.89
CA ALA A 3 2.62 -5.45 4.70
C ALA A 3 3.14 -5.96 3.33
N ARG A 4 3.57 -7.23 3.25
CA ARG A 4 4.13 -7.83 2.01
C ARG A 4 3.23 -7.66 0.80
N GLN A 5 1.93 -7.92 0.96
CA GLN A 5 0.97 -7.82 -0.15
C GLN A 5 0.78 -6.38 -0.63
N LEU A 6 0.91 -5.39 0.26
CA LEU A 6 0.86 -3.98 -0.12
C LEU A 6 2.11 -3.57 -0.91
N ILE A 7 3.28 -4.11 -0.54
CA ILE A 7 4.53 -3.92 -1.28
C ILE A 7 4.47 -4.61 -2.65
N GLU A 8 3.97 -5.85 -2.71
CA GLU A 8 3.76 -6.60 -3.97
C GLU A 8 2.80 -5.87 -4.92
N ALA A 9 1.78 -5.22 -4.38
CA ALA A 9 0.85 -4.39 -5.13
C ALA A 9 1.46 -3.03 -5.56
N LYS A 10 2.72 -2.74 -5.22
CA LYS A 10 3.37 -1.43 -5.42
C LYS A 10 2.62 -0.27 -4.76
N GLY A 11 1.89 -0.54 -3.68
CA GLY A 11 1.21 0.47 -2.87
C GLY A 11 2.05 0.96 -1.67
N ALA A 12 3.18 0.29 -1.39
CA ALA A 12 4.14 0.72 -0.37
C ALA A 12 5.57 0.33 -0.75
N TYR A 13 6.53 0.98 -0.11
CA TYR A 13 7.96 0.74 -0.27
C TYR A 13 8.58 0.46 1.10
N SER A 14 9.51 -0.50 1.14
CA SER A 14 10.41 -0.69 2.28
C SER A 14 11.68 0.07 2.00
N ILE A 15 12.11 0.92 2.94
CA ILE A 15 13.23 1.85 2.76
C ILE A 15 14.30 1.50 3.79
N LYS A 16 15.53 1.27 3.36
CA LYS A 16 16.63 0.82 4.24
C LYS A 16 17.46 1.97 4.80
N ASP A 17 17.53 3.09 4.09
CA ASP A 17 18.38 4.22 4.43
C ASP A 17 17.83 5.55 3.88
N TYR A 18 18.55 6.62 4.19
CA TYR A 18 18.17 7.98 3.81
C TYR A 18 18.24 8.22 2.30
N GLU A 19 19.19 7.60 1.61
CA GLU A 19 19.37 7.81 0.17
C GLU A 19 18.17 7.23 -0.60
N GLU A 20 17.77 6.01 -0.26
CA GLU A 20 16.54 5.40 -0.81
C GLU A 20 15.29 6.22 -0.50
N LEU A 21 15.18 6.77 0.72
CA LEU A 21 14.08 7.65 1.09
C LEU A 21 14.05 8.89 0.19
N ASN A 22 15.21 9.55 0.06
CA ASN A 22 15.31 10.80 -0.68
C ASN A 22 14.99 10.59 -2.17
N GLU A 23 15.54 9.55 -2.80
CA GLU A 23 15.25 9.21 -4.19
C GLU A 23 13.77 8.92 -4.42
N LEU A 24 13.14 8.14 -3.54
CA LEU A 24 11.72 7.82 -3.65
C LEU A 24 10.85 9.08 -3.51
N LEU A 25 11.17 9.94 -2.54
CA LEU A 25 10.43 11.19 -2.34
C LEU A 25 10.59 12.15 -3.52
N GLU A 26 11.79 12.30 -4.06
CA GLU A 26 12.01 13.14 -5.24
C GLU A 26 11.25 12.60 -6.46
N ARG A 27 11.22 11.28 -6.66
CA ARG A 27 10.41 10.68 -7.71
C ARG A 27 8.91 10.90 -7.49
N LEU A 28 8.39 10.69 -6.28
CA LEU A 28 6.98 10.94 -5.97
C LEU A 28 6.58 12.41 -6.18
N LYS A 29 7.50 13.36 -6.00
CA LYS A 29 7.24 14.79 -6.23
C LYS A 29 7.28 15.19 -7.71
N THR A 30 8.11 14.53 -8.51
CA THR A 30 8.43 14.96 -9.88
C THR A 30 7.79 14.10 -10.97
N ASP A 31 7.43 12.87 -10.66
CA ASP A 31 6.77 11.91 -11.54
C ASP A 31 5.32 11.71 -11.08
N GLU A 32 4.42 12.55 -11.61
CA GLU A 32 3.00 12.54 -11.24
C GLU A 32 2.33 11.18 -11.54
N ALA A 33 2.67 10.56 -12.66
CA ALA A 33 2.12 9.25 -13.03
C ALA A 33 2.49 8.18 -12.00
N PHE A 34 3.76 8.18 -11.57
CA PHE A 34 4.23 7.27 -10.52
C PHE A 34 3.54 7.52 -9.17
N MET A 35 3.33 8.79 -8.79
CA MET A 35 2.60 9.15 -7.57
C MET A 35 1.15 8.66 -7.61
N GLN A 36 0.45 8.89 -8.73
CA GLN A 36 -0.93 8.46 -8.91
C GLN A 36 -1.06 6.94 -8.91
N GLU A 37 -0.20 6.22 -9.62
CA GLU A 37 -0.19 4.74 -9.65
C GLU A 37 0.04 4.17 -8.24
N THR A 38 1.06 4.66 -7.53
CA THR A 38 1.39 4.23 -6.17
C THR A 38 0.22 4.48 -5.22
N GLY A 39 -0.35 5.70 -5.25
CA GLY A 39 -1.47 6.08 -4.40
C GLY A 39 -2.73 5.26 -4.69
N ALA A 40 -3.04 5.03 -5.97
CA ALA A 40 -4.16 4.20 -6.38
C ALA A 40 -3.99 2.76 -5.88
N ASN A 41 -2.82 2.15 -6.07
CA ASN A 41 -2.54 0.79 -5.60
C ASN A 41 -2.65 0.66 -4.08
N ALA A 42 -2.14 1.64 -3.33
CA ALA A 42 -2.31 1.69 -1.89
C ALA A 42 -3.80 1.76 -1.48
N GLY A 43 -4.56 2.64 -2.13
CA GLY A 43 -6.00 2.77 -1.91
C GLY A 43 -6.76 1.49 -2.23
N TYR A 44 -6.47 0.84 -3.35
CA TYR A 44 -7.07 -0.44 -3.73
C TYR A 44 -6.78 -1.54 -2.71
N TYR A 45 -5.54 -1.62 -2.21
CA TYR A 45 -5.19 -2.59 -1.17
C TYR A 45 -6.00 -2.38 0.11
N VAL A 46 -6.12 -1.14 0.59
CA VAL A 46 -6.88 -0.86 1.82
C VAL A 46 -8.37 -1.12 1.62
N THR A 47 -8.95 -0.64 0.52
CA THR A 47 -10.38 -0.76 0.25
C THR A 47 -10.80 -2.22 0.00
N SER A 48 -9.98 -3.01 -0.71
CA SER A 48 -10.27 -4.45 -0.94
C SER A 48 -10.22 -5.29 0.33
N ASN A 49 -9.37 -4.93 1.30
CA ASN A 49 -9.26 -5.60 2.59
C ASN A 49 -10.17 -4.99 3.67
N SER A 50 -10.83 -3.87 3.39
CA SER A 50 -11.81 -3.26 4.30
C SER A 50 -13.04 -4.15 4.45
N GLY A 51 -13.63 -4.17 5.64
CA GLY A 51 -14.77 -5.04 5.96
C GLY A 51 -14.41 -6.53 6.12
N ALA A 52 -13.12 -6.88 6.14
CA ALA A 52 -12.68 -8.25 6.42
C ALA A 52 -13.18 -8.74 7.80
N THR A 53 -13.17 -7.89 8.82
CA THR A 53 -13.72 -8.21 10.15
C THR A 53 -15.21 -8.53 10.08
N ASP A 54 -16.00 -7.70 9.41
CA ASP A 54 -17.45 -7.94 9.27
C ASP A 54 -17.74 -9.24 8.51
N LYS A 55 -16.99 -9.51 7.43
CA LYS A 55 -17.08 -10.77 6.68
C LYS A 55 -16.77 -11.98 7.55
N VAL A 56 -15.74 -11.90 8.41
CA VAL A 56 -15.39 -12.97 9.35
C VAL A 56 -16.48 -13.15 10.41
N MET A 57 -17.02 -12.06 10.96
CA MET A 57 -18.11 -12.12 11.95
C MET A 57 -19.38 -12.77 11.37
N GLN A 58 -19.70 -12.54 10.09
CA GLN A 58 -20.82 -13.20 9.40
C GLN A 58 -20.62 -14.71 9.21
N MET A 59 -19.38 -15.19 9.18
CA MET A 59 -19.06 -16.62 9.01
C MET A 59 -19.06 -17.39 10.35
N ILE A 60 -19.03 -16.67 11.47
CA ILE A 60 -19.08 -17.27 12.81
C ILE A 60 -20.55 -17.35 13.23
N ASN A 61 -21.11 -18.56 13.22
CA ASN A 61 -22.45 -18.82 13.77
C ASN A 61 -22.37 -18.86 15.30
N PHE A 62 -23.09 -17.96 15.96
CA PHE A 62 -23.41 -18.04 17.39
C PHE A 62 -24.75 -18.73 17.61
#